data_AF-A0A7C4I0M6-F1
#
_entry.id   AF-A0A7C4I0M6-F1
#
_cell.length_a   1.000
_cell.length_b   1.000
_cell.length_c   1.000
_cell.angle_alpha   90.00
_cell.angle_beta   90.00
_cell.angle_gamma   90.00
#
_symmetry.space_group_name_H-M   'P 1'
#
loop_
_entity.id
_entity.type
_entity.pdbx_description
1 polymer ?
#
loop_
_entity_poly.entity_id
_entity_poly.type
_entity_poly.pdbx_seq_one_letter_code
_entity_poly.pdbx_strand_id
1 'polypeptide(L)'
;MKEEKEKMGKLVYKYCDEIVEKTETGLIFLPYLMGLPWGYPFQENASGAFIGIRIEDSKKEFLRAVFEGITFVHALHINEYEKYIGVNEVRFTGGAARSKVWTQMLADTIGKKVVTVDKEETGCFGAAILAMWGIGEIRGLDEMKGLVRIKEVFYPKEENREKYERKYRLFVEICQILEKYWGDLEKLRG
;
A
#
# COMPACT_ATOMS: atom_id res chain seq x y z
N MET A 1 17.58 -2.84 22.90
CA MET A 1 17.51 -1.86 21.79
C MET A 1 16.84 -2.35 20.49
N LYS A 2 17.38 -3.31 19.71
CA LYS A 2 16.74 -3.74 18.43
C LYS A 2 15.41 -4.49 18.66
N GLU A 3 15.39 -5.42 19.61
CA GLU A 3 14.19 -6.17 20.03
C GLU A 3 13.09 -5.27 20.63
N GLU A 4 13.46 -4.24 21.40
CA GLU A 4 12.48 -3.30 21.96
C GLU A 4 11.87 -2.40 20.89
N LYS A 5 12.67 -1.93 19.93
CA LYS A 5 12.16 -1.16 18.78
C LYS A 5 11.23 -2.01 17.91
N GLU A 6 11.55 -3.29 17.74
CA GLU A 6 10.70 -4.23 17.00
C GLU A 6 9.40 -4.54 17.74
N LYS A 7 9.44 -4.78 19.06
CA LYS A 7 8.26 -4.93 19.92
C LYS A 7 7.39 -3.68 19.89
N MET A 8 8.01 -2.50 19.99
CA MET A 8 7.31 -1.22 19.92
C MET A 8 6.66 -1.02 18.54
N GLY A 9 7.37 -1.33 17.45
CA GLY A 9 6.80 -1.30 16.10
C GLY A 9 5.59 -2.22 15.94
N LYS A 10 5.69 -3.46 16.44
CA LYS A 10 4.57 -4.42 16.46
C LYS A 10 3.39 -3.90 17.29
N LEU A 11 3.66 -3.23 18.40
CA LEU A 11 2.63 -2.62 19.26
C LEU A 11 1.93 -1.44 18.56
N VAL A 12 2.68 -0.60 17.84
CA VAL A 12 2.13 0.53 17.08
C VAL A 12 1.23 0.04 15.95
N TYR A 13 1.66 -0.94 15.14
CA TYR A 13 0.82 -1.49 14.09
C TYR A 13 -0.47 -2.11 14.65
N LYS A 14 -0.36 -2.88 15.74
CA LYS A 14 -1.55 -3.46 16.39
C LYS A 14 -2.52 -2.37 16.86
N TYR A 15 -2.00 -1.31 17.48
CA TYR A 15 -2.82 -0.19 17.94
C TYR A 15 -3.50 0.56 16.79
N CYS A 16 -2.76 0.84 15.72
CA CYS A 16 -3.33 1.47 14.53
C CYS A 16 -4.37 0.58 13.85
N ASP A 17 -4.09 -0.72 13.71
CA ASP A 17 -4.99 -1.71 13.12
C ASP A 17 -6.32 -1.76 13.88
N GLU A 18 -6.29 -1.80 15.22
CA GLU A 18 -7.50 -1.80 16.05
C GLU A 18 -8.37 -0.55 15.87
N ILE A 19 -7.75 0.62 15.66
CA ILE A 19 -8.46 1.86 15.38
C ILE A 19 -9.03 1.82 13.96
N VAL A 20 -8.19 1.51 12.98
CA VAL A 20 -8.54 1.50 11.56
C VAL A 20 -9.68 0.54 11.31
N GLU A 21 -9.63 -0.69 11.84
CA GLU A 21 -10.66 -1.72 11.65
C GLU A 21 -12.03 -1.29 12.17
N LYS A 22 -12.09 -0.49 13.24
CA LYS A 22 -13.34 -0.02 13.87
C LYS A 22 -13.79 1.35 13.39
N THR A 23 -13.05 1.98 12.47
CA THR A 23 -13.31 3.33 12.02
C THR A 23 -13.67 3.35 10.54
N GLU A 24 -14.78 4.00 10.23
CA GLU A 24 -15.17 4.36 8.88
C GLU A 24 -14.87 5.84 8.63
N THR A 25 -14.58 6.23 7.40
CA THR A 25 -14.27 7.63 7.08
C THR A 25 -14.77 8.03 5.70
N GLY A 26 -15.31 9.25 5.61
CA GLY A 26 -15.60 9.92 4.33
C GLY A 26 -14.40 10.66 3.74
N LEU A 27 -13.30 10.78 4.49
CA LEU A 27 -12.11 11.49 4.06
C LEU A 27 -11.39 10.76 2.92
N ILE A 28 -10.82 11.56 2.03
CA ILE A 28 -9.86 11.12 1.00
C ILE A 28 -8.51 11.74 1.34
N PHE A 29 -7.49 10.90 1.46
CA PHE A 29 -6.12 11.32 1.65
C PHE A 29 -5.31 11.08 0.38
N LEU A 30 -4.62 12.12 -0.09
CA LEU A 30 -3.62 12.02 -1.15
C LEU A 30 -2.24 11.92 -0.49
N PRO A 31 -1.52 10.80 -0.65
CA PRO A 31 -0.31 10.54 0.12
C PRO A 31 0.98 11.10 -0.50
N TYR A 32 0.88 12.01 -1.49
CA TYR A 32 2.03 12.57 -2.23
C TYR A 32 2.82 13.61 -1.41
N LEU A 33 3.21 13.26 -0.18
CA LEU A 33 3.92 14.16 0.73
C LEU A 33 5.34 14.52 0.24
N MET A 34 5.93 13.65 -0.59
CA MET A 34 7.27 13.81 -1.15
C MET A 34 7.26 14.04 -2.67
N GLY A 35 6.11 14.38 -3.27
CA GLY A 35 5.95 14.28 -4.72
C GLY A 35 5.54 12.87 -5.15
N LEU A 36 5.40 12.72 -6.47
CA LEU A 36 5.20 11.45 -7.14
C LEU A 36 6.45 11.13 -7.97
N PRO A 37 7.34 10.24 -7.49
CA PRO A 37 8.51 9.85 -8.27
C PRO A 37 8.10 9.36 -9.67
N TRP A 38 8.81 9.79 -10.71
CA TRP A 38 8.61 9.43 -12.12
C TRP A 38 7.40 10.05 -12.82
N GLY A 39 6.60 10.89 -12.14
CA GLY A 39 5.59 11.69 -12.81
C GLY A 39 4.57 10.83 -13.57
N TYR A 40 4.20 9.69 -12.99
CA TYR A 40 3.24 8.78 -13.59
C TYR A 40 2.36 8.12 -12.53
N PRO A 41 1.02 8.11 -12.71
CA PRO A 41 0.27 8.60 -13.87
C PRO A 41 -0.04 10.11 -13.83
N PHE A 42 0.50 10.86 -12.87
CA PHE A 42 0.26 12.30 -12.70
C PHE A 42 1.58 13.09 -12.61
N GLN A 43 1.54 14.41 -12.37
CA GLN A 43 2.75 15.24 -12.25
C GLN A 43 3.68 14.87 -11.07
N GLU A 44 4.99 15.06 -11.26
CA GLU A 44 6.03 14.79 -10.26
C GLU A 44 5.86 15.60 -8.97
N ASN A 45 5.36 16.83 -9.10
CA ASN A 45 5.14 17.77 -8.01
C ASN A 45 3.79 17.56 -7.29
N ALA A 46 3.15 16.40 -7.48
CA ALA A 46 1.95 16.05 -6.74
C ALA A 46 2.14 16.25 -5.24
N SER A 47 1.19 16.91 -4.59
CA SER A 47 1.26 17.24 -3.17
C SER A 47 0.17 16.54 -2.37
N GLY A 48 0.47 16.27 -1.10
CA GLY A 48 -0.46 15.60 -0.20
C GLY A 48 -1.62 16.49 0.23
N ALA A 49 -2.78 15.89 0.45
CA ALA A 49 -4.00 16.60 0.83
C ALA A 49 -4.95 15.71 1.63
N PHE A 50 -5.70 16.30 2.56
CA PHE A 50 -6.89 15.70 3.14
C PHE A 50 -8.12 16.44 2.61
N ILE A 51 -9.07 15.69 2.07
CA ILE A 51 -10.24 16.23 1.39
C ILE A 51 -11.51 15.66 2.02
N GLY A 52 -12.52 16.52 2.17
CA GLY A 52 -13.81 16.15 2.77
C GLY A 52 -13.90 16.34 4.28
N ILE A 53 -12.97 17.09 4.89
CA ILE A 53 -12.92 17.33 6.33
C ILE A 53 -14.19 18.06 6.82
N ARG A 54 -14.77 17.54 7.89
CA ARG A 54 -15.85 18.16 8.67
C ARG A 54 -15.48 18.23 10.15
N ILE A 55 -16.28 18.96 10.93
CA ILE A 55 -16.00 19.21 12.35
C ILE A 55 -16.14 17.93 13.20
N GLU A 56 -16.90 16.95 12.71
CA GLU A 56 -17.10 15.67 13.40
C GLU A 56 -15.92 14.70 13.22
N ASP A 57 -15.02 14.95 12.27
CA ASP A 57 -13.87 14.07 12.01
C ASP A 57 -12.84 14.17 13.13
N SER A 58 -12.34 13.01 13.58
CA SER A 58 -11.32 12.90 14.62
C SER A 58 -10.02 12.31 14.07
N LYS A 59 -9.01 12.20 14.93
CA LYS A 59 -7.72 11.56 14.59
C LYS A 59 -7.90 10.14 14.02
N LYS A 60 -8.98 9.44 14.38
CA LYS A 60 -9.26 8.08 13.91
C LYS A 60 -9.63 8.07 12.43
N GLU A 61 -10.51 8.98 12.00
CA GLU A 61 -10.95 9.13 10.61
C GLU A 61 -9.78 9.54 9.71
N PHE A 62 -8.90 10.41 10.20
CA PHE A 62 -7.66 10.79 9.51
C PHE A 62 -6.69 9.60 9.39
N LEU A 63 -6.49 8.82 10.46
CA LEU A 63 -5.65 7.62 10.42
C LEU A 63 -6.18 6.60 9.42
N ARG A 64 -7.50 6.35 9.42
CA ARG A 64 -8.17 5.48 8.46
C ARG A 64 -7.97 5.98 7.03
N ALA A 65 -8.11 7.29 6.80
CA ALA A 65 -7.90 7.89 5.49
C ALA A 65 -6.47 7.72 5.00
N VAL A 66 -5.47 7.78 5.89
CA VAL A 66 -4.05 7.52 5.52
C VAL A 66 -3.86 6.09 5.02
N PHE A 67 -4.42 5.10 5.72
CA PHE A 67 -4.35 3.69 5.31
C PHE A 67 -5.00 3.48 3.94
N GLU A 68 -6.19 4.07 3.75
CA GLU A 68 -6.94 3.97 2.49
C GLU A 68 -6.23 4.69 1.35
N GLY A 69 -5.74 5.91 1.56
CA GLY A 69 -5.04 6.70 0.53
C GLY A 69 -3.77 6.02 0.01
N ILE A 70 -2.96 5.45 0.90
CA ILE A 70 -1.77 4.67 0.49
C ILE A 70 -2.20 3.38 -0.24
N THR A 71 -3.26 2.73 0.23
CA THR A 71 -3.83 1.56 -0.46
C THR A 71 -4.29 1.91 -1.88
N PHE A 72 -4.93 3.06 -2.06
CA PHE A 72 -5.39 3.53 -3.38
C PHE A 72 -4.24 3.83 -4.32
N VAL A 73 -3.10 4.36 -3.85
CA VAL A 73 -1.91 4.50 -4.70
C VAL A 73 -1.35 3.15 -5.15
N HIS A 74 -1.31 2.15 -4.26
CA HIS A 74 -0.91 0.80 -4.65
C HIS A 74 -1.90 0.20 -5.67
N ALA A 75 -3.21 0.35 -5.43
CA ALA A 75 -4.24 -0.10 -6.36
C ALA A 75 -4.12 0.57 -7.73
N LEU A 76 -3.84 1.87 -7.76
CA LEU A 76 -3.60 2.63 -8.98
C LEU A 76 -2.49 2.01 -9.84
N HIS A 77 -1.32 1.75 -9.23
CA HIS A 77 -0.21 1.14 -9.96
C HIS A 77 -0.49 -0.31 -10.35
N ILE A 78 -1.10 -1.11 -9.47
CA ILE A 78 -1.44 -2.51 -9.77
C ILE A 78 -2.42 -2.60 -10.93
N ASN A 79 -3.48 -1.79 -10.90
CA ASN A 79 -4.49 -1.73 -11.95
C ASN A 79 -3.91 -1.23 -13.27
N GLU A 80 -2.91 -0.34 -13.23
CA GLU A 80 -2.20 0.09 -14.44
C GLU A 80 -1.34 -1.04 -15.03
N TYR A 81 -0.55 -1.74 -14.21
CA TYR A 81 0.23 -2.90 -14.67
C TYR A 81 -0.66 -4.01 -15.23
N GLU A 82 -1.81 -4.25 -14.61
CA GLU A 82 -2.73 -5.30 -15.04
C GLU A 82 -3.16 -5.17 -16.50
N LYS A 83 -3.30 -3.94 -17.02
CA LYS A 83 -3.66 -3.68 -18.43
C LYS A 83 -2.66 -4.27 -19.42
N TYR A 84 -1.41 -4.52 -18.99
CA TYR A 84 -0.32 -4.97 -19.86
C TYR A 84 0.11 -6.42 -19.61
N ILE A 85 0.14 -6.86 -18.35
CA ILE A 85 0.73 -8.17 -17.97
C ILE A 85 -0.26 -9.13 -17.31
N GLY A 86 -1.47 -8.66 -16.96
CA GLY A 86 -2.40 -9.41 -16.11
C GLY A 86 -1.88 -9.60 -14.68
N VAL A 87 -2.78 -9.65 -13.70
CA VAL A 87 -2.40 -9.86 -12.29
C VAL A 87 -3.33 -10.89 -11.63
N ASN A 88 -2.75 -12.03 -11.25
CA ASN A 88 -3.45 -13.12 -10.56
C ASN A 88 -3.30 -13.08 -9.03
N GLU A 89 -2.13 -12.63 -8.55
CA GLU A 89 -1.78 -12.57 -7.14
C GLU A 89 -0.85 -11.38 -6.90
N VAL A 90 -1.04 -10.67 -5.79
CA VAL A 90 -0.11 -9.66 -5.32
C VAL A 90 0.62 -10.18 -4.08
N ARG A 91 1.95 -10.19 -4.12
CA ARG A 91 2.79 -10.52 -2.96
C ARG A 91 3.13 -9.25 -2.21
N PHE A 92 2.48 -9.04 -1.08
CA PHE A 92 2.67 -7.85 -0.26
C PHE A 92 3.75 -8.09 0.80
N THR A 93 4.76 -7.24 0.82
CA THR A 93 5.97 -7.40 1.64
C THR A 93 6.38 -6.08 2.28
N GLY A 94 7.37 -6.11 3.19
CA GLY A 94 7.83 -4.92 3.91
C GLY A 94 6.98 -4.60 5.15
N GLY A 95 7.21 -3.43 5.75
CA GLY A 95 6.62 -3.06 7.04
C GLY A 95 5.08 -3.05 7.05
N ALA A 96 4.46 -2.55 5.98
CA ALA A 96 3.00 -2.50 5.85
C ALA A 96 2.35 -3.89 5.82
N ALA A 97 3.04 -4.90 5.28
CA ALA A 97 2.55 -6.28 5.24
C ALA A 97 2.48 -6.96 6.62
N ARG A 98 2.97 -6.31 7.68
CA ARG A 98 2.77 -6.74 9.07
C ARG A 98 1.35 -6.44 9.57
N SER A 99 0.66 -5.47 8.95
CA SER A 99 -0.74 -5.14 9.24
C SER A 99 -1.67 -6.04 8.44
N LYS A 100 -2.46 -6.85 9.15
CA LYS A 100 -3.47 -7.71 8.51
C LYS A 100 -4.61 -6.87 7.95
N VAL A 101 -4.99 -5.81 8.67
CA VAL A 101 -6.04 -4.87 8.26
C VAL A 101 -5.66 -4.19 6.94
N TRP A 102 -4.43 -3.70 6.83
CA TRP A 102 -3.95 -3.05 5.61
C TRP A 102 -3.81 -4.02 4.44
N THR A 103 -3.33 -5.24 4.70
CA THR A 103 -3.22 -6.27 3.66
C THR A 103 -4.60 -6.69 3.13
N GLN A 104 -5.59 -6.87 4.02
CA GLN A 104 -6.97 -7.14 3.64
C GLN A 104 -7.59 -5.96 2.87
N MET A 105 -7.35 -4.72 3.33
CA MET A 105 -7.82 -3.51 2.66
C MET A 105 -7.29 -3.41 1.23
N LEU A 106 -6.02 -3.79 0.99
CA LEU A 106 -5.47 -3.87 -0.36
C LEU A 106 -6.20 -4.91 -1.20
N ALA A 107 -6.40 -6.13 -0.67
CA ALA A 107 -7.11 -7.20 -1.36
C ALA A 107 -8.53 -6.76 -1.77
N ASP A 108 -9.27 -6.16 -0.84
CA ASP A 108 -10.62 -5.64 -1.06
C ASP A 108 -10.64 -4.51 -2.10
N THR A 109 -9.62 -3.65 -2.12
CA THR A 109 -9.52 -2.53 -3.06
C THR A 109 -9.22 -2.98 -4.49
N ILE A 110 -8.29 -3.92 -4.66
CA ILE A 110 -7.88 -4.39 -6.00
C ILE A 110 -8.77 -5.52 -6.53
N GLY A 111 -9.64 -6.10 -5.69
CA GLY A 111 -10.50 -7.23 -6.05
C GLY A 111 -9.71 -8.50 -6.37
N LYS A 112 -8.52 -8.69 -5.78
CA LYS A 112 -7.61 -9.81 -6.07
C LYS A 112 -7.03 -10.41 -4.80
N LYS A 113 -6.55 -11.64 -4.92
CA LYS A 113 -5.83 -12.33 -3.86
C LYS A 113 -4.51 -11.62 -3.55
N VAL A 114 -4.32 -11.26 -2.29
CA VAL A 114 -3.06 -10.73 -1.77
C VAL A 114 -2.46 -11.77 -0.82
N VAL A 115 -1.15 -11.99 -0.91
CA VAL A 115 -0.44 -12.92 -0.03
C VAL A 115 0.73 -12.24 0.66
N THR A 116 1.05 -12.65 1.87
CA THR A 116 2.29 -12.29 2.56
C THR A 116 3.24 -13.48 2.56
N VAL A 117 4.54 -13.23 2.78
CA VAL A 117 5.58 -14.26 2.77
C VAL A 117 6.23 -14.42 4.14
N ASP A 118 6.91 -15.55 4.34
CA ASP A 118 7.57 -15.92 5.59
C ASP A 118 8.92 -15.20 5.83
N LYS A 119 9.28 -14.24 4.97
CA LYS A 119 10.53 -13.47 5.03
C LYS A 119 10.24 -12.01 5.34
N GLU A 120 10.84 -11.50 6.41
CA GLU A 120 10.69 -10.10 6.80
C GLU A 120 11.57 -9.16 5.96
N GLU A 121 12.83 -9.52 5.75
CA GLU A 121 13.82 -8.74 5.00
C GLU A 121 13.95 -9.28 3.57
N THR A 122 12.91 -9.10 2.75
CA THR A 122 12.81 -9.69 1.40
C THR A 122 13.93 -9.25 0.46
N GLY A 123 14.39 -8.00 0.56
CA GLY A 123 15.50 -7.48 -0.24
C GLY A 123 16.84 -8.16 0.09
N CYS A 124 17.22 -8.23 1.37
CA CYS A 124 18.44 -8.91 1.80
C CYS A 124 18.38 -10.41 1.50
N PHE A 125 17.20 -11.03 1.69
CA PHE A 125 17.00 -12.45 1.38
C PHE A 125 17.17 -12.73 -0.12
N GLY A 126 16.62 -11.87 -0.99
CA GLY A 126 16.84 -11.95 -2.44
C GLY A 126 18.32 -11.86 -2.81
N ALA A 127 19.06 -10.93 -2.22
CA ALA A 127 20.50 -10.80 -2.45
C ALA A 127 21.28 -12.06 -2.03
N ALA A 128 20.91 -12.67 -0.89
CA ALA A 128 21.51 -13.93 -0.45
C ALA A 128 21.22 -15.10 -1.40
N ILE A 129 20.00 -15.19 -1.94
CA ILE A 129 19.64 -16.19 -2.96
C ILE A 129 20.50 -16.03 -4.21
N LEU A 130 20.70 -14.80 -4.68
CA LEU A 130 21.54 -14.52 -5.85
C LEU A 130 23.01 -14.87 -5.58
N ALA A 131 23.51 -14.62 -4.36
CA ALA A 131 24.87 -15.01 -3.98
C ALA A 131 25.05 -16.54 -3.97
N MET A 132 24.09 -17.29 -3.39
CA MET A 132 24.08 -18.76 -3.40
C MET A 132 24.05 -19.32 -4.83
N TRP A 133 23.29 -18.69 -5.72
CA TRP A 133 23.30 -19.05 -7.14
C TRP A 133 24.66 -18.83 -7.80
N GLY A 134 25.29 -17.67 -7.53
CA GLY A 134 26.59 -17.33 -8.10
C GLY A 134 27.72 -18.29 -7.69
N ILE A 135 27.63 -18.93 -6.52
CA ILE A 135 28.60 -19.93 -6.05
C ILE A 135 28.18 -21.39 -6.37
N GLY A 136 27.06 -21.59 -7.08
CA GLY A 136 26.59 -22.91 -7.50
C GLY A 136 25.86 -23.74 -6.45
N GLU A 137 25.52 -23.16 -5.28
CA GLU A 137 24.73 -23.83 -4.23
C GLU A 137 23.26 -23.99 -4.62
N ILE A 138 22.75 -23.10 -5.48
CA ILE A 138 21.41 -23.17 -6.07
C ILE A 138 21.55 -23.45 -7.56
N ARG A 139 20.77 -24.37 -8.11
CA ARG A 139 20.90 -24.84 -9.50
C ARG A 139 19.96 -24.16 -10.49
N GLY A 140 19.02 -23.36 -10.02
CA GLY A 140 18.12 -22.60 -10.89
C GLY A 140 16.90 -22.01 -10.18
N LEU A 141 16.02 -21.42 -10.98
CA LEU A 141 14.86 -20.67 -10.50
C LEU A 141 13.87 -21.50 -9.68
N ASP A 142 13.73 -22.80 -9.94
CA ASP A 142 12.77 -23.62 -9.20
C ASP A 142 13.21 -23.89 -7.76
N GLU A 143 14.51 -24.09 -7.55
CA GLU A 143 15.09 -24.15 -6.20
C GLU A 143 14.94 -22.79 -5.49
N MET A 144 15.16 -21.67 -6.19
CA MET A 144 14.95 -20.32 -5.62
C MET A 144 13.50 -20.09 -5.17
N LYS A 145 12.51 -20.51 -5.98
CA LYS A 145 11.09 -20.39 -5.64
C LYS A 145 10.75 -21.14 -4.35
N GLY A 146 11.38 -22.29 -4.11
CA GLY A 146 11.19 -23.11 -2.91
C GLY A 146 11.68 -22.45 -1.60
N LEU A 147 12.49 -21.39 -1.70
CA LEU A 147 13.06 -20.70 -0.54
C LEU A 147 12.13 -19.64 0.07
N VAL A 148 11.06 -19.26 -0.64
CA VAL A 148 10.06 -18.29 -0.16
C VAL A 148 8.72 -18.98 0.01
N ARG A 149 8.18 -18.98 1.22
CA ARG A 149 6.89 -19.61 1.52
C ARG A 149 5.82 -18.56 1.71
N ILE A 150 4.62 -18.84 1.22
CA ILE A 150 3.43 -18.05 1.52
C ILE A 150 3.13 -18.21 3.02
N LYS A 151 2.93 -17.10 3.71
CA LYS A 151 2.63 -17.05 5.14
C LYS A 151 1.14 -16.95 5.39
N GLU A 152 0.47 -15.96 4.79
CA GLU A 152 -0.97 -15.74 4.90
C GLU A 152 -1.55 -15.34 3.55
N VAL A 153 -2.83 -15.65 3.35
CA VAL A 153 -3.59 -15.39 2.12
C VAL A 153 -4.84 -14.59 2.47
N PHE A 154 -5.07 -13.51 1.72
CA PHE A 154 -6.19 -12.59 1.87
C PHE A 154 -6.98 -12.56 0.56
N TYR A 155 -8.26 -12.92 0.64
CA TYR A 155 -9.20 -12.85 -0.48
C TYR A 155 -10.06 -11.59 -0.35
N PRO A 156 -10.45 -10.96 -1.47
CA PRO A 156 -11.34 -9.81 -1.43
C PRO A 156 -12.68 -10.21 -0.81
N LYS A 157 -13.19 -9.35 0.08
CA LYS A 157 -14.50 -9.51 0.72
C LYS A 157 -15.56 -8.76 -0.08
N GLU A 158 -16.60 -9.49 -0.51
CA GLU A 158 -17.66 -8.90 -1.34
C GLU A 158 -18.40 -7.77 -0.61
N GLU A 159 -18.55 -7.86 0.72
CA GLU A 159 -19.20 -6.80 1.52
C GLU A 159 -18.48 -5.44 1.44
N ASN A 160 -17.20 -5.43 1.10
CA ASN A 160 -16.38 -4.22 1.03
C ASN A 160 -16.23 -3.67 -0.38
N ARG A 161 -16.68 -4.41 -1.39
CA ARG A 161 -16.42 -4.12 -2.81
C ARG A 161 -16.96 -2.76 -3.23
N GLU A 162 -18.26 -2.53 -3.04
CA GLU A 162 -18.91 -1.28 -3.46
C GLU A 162 -18.27 -0.06 -2.77
N LYS A 163 -17.96 -0.19 -1.47
CA LYS A 163 -17.33 0.86 -0.68
C LYS A 163 -15.97 1.24 -1.24
N TYR A 164 -15.06 0.28 -1.44
CA TYR A 164 -13.73 0.58 -1.93
C TYR A 164 -13.72 0.99 -3.39
N GLU A 165 -14.57 0.42 -4.24
CA GLU A 165 -14.70 0.84 -5.63
C GLU A 165 -15.11 2.31 -5.72
N ARG A 166 -16.11 2.73 -4.94
CA ARG A 166 -16.56 4.12 -4.90
C ARG A 166 -15.47 5.06 -4.40
N LYS A 167 -14.79 4.72 -3.30
CA LYS A 167 -13.74 5.58 -2.73
C LYS A 167 -12.51 5.66 -3.62
N TYR A 168 -12.09 4.54 -4.21
CA TYR A 168 -10.96 4.49 -5.13
C TYR A 168 -11.24 5.32 -6.39
N ARG A 169 -12.44 5.20 -6.98
CA ARG A 169 -12.85 6.03 -8.12
C ARG A 169 -12.77 7.52 -7.79
N LEU A 170 -13.34 7.93 -6.66
CA LEU A 170 -13.31 9.31 -6.20
C LEU A 170 -11.87 9.80 -5.95
N PHE A 171 -11.01 8.97 -5.36
CA PHE A 171 -9.59 9.27 -5.19
C PHE A 171 -8.91 9.59 -6.53
N VAL A 172 -9.12 8.76 -7.54
CA VAL A 172 -8.52 8.96 -8.88
C VAL A 172 -9.04 10.25 -9.53
N GLU A 173 -10.35 10.49 -9.49
CA GLU A 173 -10.98 11.70 -10.04
C GLU A 173 -10.42 12.97 -9.37
N ILE A 174 -10.27 12.94 -8.04
CA ILE A 174 -9.68 14.04 -7.28
C ILE A 174 -8.23 14.29 -7.71
N CYS A 175 -7.41 13.25 -7.86
CA CYS A 175 -6.03 13.40 -8.33
C CYS A 175 -5.97 14.07 -9.70
N GLN A 176 -6.81 13.65 -10.65
CA GLN A 176 -6.89 14.25 -12.00
C GLN A 176 -7.30 15.72 -11.98
N ILE A 177 -8.17 16.12 -11.04
CA ILE A 177 -8.56 17.52 -10.88
C ILE A 177 -7.40 18.34 -10.31
N LEU A 178 -6.76 17.85 -9.26
CA LEU A 178 -5.66 18.56 -8.58
C LEU A 178 -4.38 18.62 -9.41
N GLU A 179 -4.21 17.72 -10.38
CA GLU A 179 -3.12 17.77 -11.34
C GLU A 179 -2.99 19.12 -12.05
N LYS A 180 -4.11 19.82 -12.26
CA LYS A 180 -4.12 21.17 -12.85
C LYS A 180 -3.49 22.24 -11.94
N TYR A 181 -3.42 21.97 -10.63
CA TYR A 181 -3.06 22.96 -9.61
C TYR A 181 -1.75 22.63 -8.89
N TRP A 182 -1.21 21.41 -8.99
CA TRP A 182 0.03 21.05 -8.29
C TRP A 182 1.21 21.94 -8.68
N GLY A 183 1.33 22.33 -9.95
CA GLY A 183 2.33 23.33 -10.39
C GLY A 183 2.17 24.69 -9.74
N ASP A 184 0.95 25.16 -9.50
CA ASP A 184 0.72 26.45 -8.84
C ASP A 184 0.93 26.34 -7.33
N LEU A 185 0.55 25.21 -6.71
CA LEU A 185 0.82 24.92 -5.30
C LEU A 185 2.32 24.81 -5.02
N GLU A 186 3.10 24.26 -5.94
CA GLU A 186 4.56 24.17 -5.83
C GLU A 186 5.20 25.56 -5.86
N LYS A 187 4.79 26.44 -6.77
CA LYS A 187 5.30 27.83 -6.85
C LYS A 187 5.06 28.63 -5.57
N LEU A 188 4.02 28.31 -4.79
CA LEU A 188 3.77 28.96 -3.50
C LEU A 188 4.80 28.57 -2.42
N ARG A 189 5.59 27.51 -2.64
CA ARG A 189 6.59 27.01 -1.68
C ARG A 189 7.98 27.62 -1.87
N GLY A 190 8.21 28.37 -2.95
CA GLY A 190 9.49 29.00 -3.30
C GLY A 190 10.21 28.26 -4.42
#